data_AF-A0A8J7X9I2-F1
#
_entry.id   AF-A0A8J7X9I2-F1
#
_cell.length_a   1.000
_cell.length_b   1.000
_cell.length_c   1.000
_cell.angle_alpha   90.00
_cell.angle_beta   90.00
_cell.angle_gamma   90.00
#
_symmetry.space_group_name_H-M   'P 1'
#
loop_
_entity.id
_entity.type
_entity.pdbx_description
1 polymer ?
#
loop_
_entity_poly.entity_id
_entity_poly.type
_entity_poly.pdbx_seq_one_letter_code
_entity_poly.pdbx_strand_id
1 'polypeptide(L)' 'VHVIPEEYKCSFPELARAIRLSQNVNKHMIYAIVDGEGDITYYQIDRVKL' A
#
# COMPACT_ATOMS: atom_id res chain seq x y z
N VAL A 1 2.61 -0.47 -7.55
CA VAL A 1 2.39 0.80 -6.82
C VAL A 1 0.89 1.06 -6.83
N HIS A 2 0.29 1.37 -5.69
CA HIS A 2 -1.12 1.69 -5.53
C HIS A 2 -1.25 3.15 -5.10
N VAL A 3 -1.88 3.99 -5.91
CA VAL A 3 -2.07 5.42 -5.62
C VAL A 3 -3.39 5.63 -4.87
N ILE A 4 -3.36 6.34 -3.75
CA ILE A 4 -4.51 6.62 -2.90
C ILE A 4 -4.48 8.06 -2.38
N PRO A 5 -5.64 8.71 -2.13
CA PRO A 5 -5.68 9.98 -1.40
C PRO A 5 -5.35 9.77 0.09
N GLU A 6 -4.96 10.84 0.78
CA GLU A 6 -4.67 10.81 2.23
C GLU A 6 -5.83 10.29 3.10
N GLU A 7 -7.08 10.54 2.69
CA GLU A 7 -8.27 10.10 3.43
C GLU A 7 -8.70 8.65 3.12
N TYR A 8 -7.91 7.91 2.33
CA TYR A 8 -8.26 6.56 1.92
C TYR A 8 -8.40 5.62 3.11
N LYS A 9 -9.56 4.96 3.17
CA LYS A 9 -9.87 3.92 4.15
C LYS A 9 -9.95 2.58 3.46
N CYS A 10 -9.26 1.60 4.01
CA CYS A 10 -9.44 0.20 3.65
C CYS A 10 -9.54 -0.67 4.90
N SER A 11 -10.18 -1.81 4.75
CA SER A 11 -10.20 -2.85 5.75
C SER A 11 -8.86 -3.60 5.80
N PHE A 12 -8.51 -4.18 6.97
CA PHE A 12 -7.31 -5.03 7.08
C PHE A 12 -7.29 -6.21 6.09
N PRO A 13 -8.42 -6.90 5.79
CA PRO A 13 -8.45 -7.93 4.77
C PRO A 13 -8.07 -7.44 3.36
N GLU A 14 -8.46 -6.23 2.98
CA GLU A 14 -8.09 -5.63 1.69
C GLU A 14 -6.58 -5.39 1.62
N LEU A 15 -6.01 -4.78 2.65
CA LEU A 15 -4.58 -4.55 2.76
C LEU A 15 -3.79 -5.87 2.67
N ALA A 16 -4.22 -6.89 3.41
CA ALA A 16 -3.59 -8.20 3.41
C ALA A 16 -3.66 -8.90 2.04
N ARG A 17 -4.76 -8.73 1.29
CA ARG A 17 -4.88 -9.25 -0.09
C ARG A 17 -3.88 -8.59 -1.03
N ALA A 18 -3.75 -7.26 -0.94
CA ALA A 18 -2.84 -6.49 -1.77
C ALA A 18 -1.38 -6.92 -1.52
N ILE A 19 -0.98 -7.06 -0.25
CA ILE A 19 0.37 -7.53 0.12
C ILE A 19 0.62 -8.94 -0.42
N ARG A 20 -0.31 -9.89 -0.23
CA ARG A 20 -0.15 -11.26 -0.76
C ARG A 20 0.03 -11.29 -2.27
N LEU A 21 -0.71 -10.45 -3.01
CA LEU A 21 -0.59 -10.38 -4.46
C LEU A 21 0.84 -9.97 -4.86
N SER A 22 1.41 -8.96 -4.18
CA SER A 22 2.78 -8.51 -4.46
C SER A 22 3.83 -9.58 -4.15
N GLN A 23 3.66 -10.31 -3.04
CA GLN A 23 4.56 -11.41 -2.65
C GLN A 23 4.52 -12.58 -3.64
N ASN A 24 3.34 -12.92 -4.19
CA ASN A 24 3.19 -13.99 -5.19
C ASN A 24 3.94 -13.72 -6.50
N VAL A 25 4.18 -12.46 -6.84
CA VAL A 25 4.91 -12.06 -8.06
C VAL A 25 6.33 -11.58 -7.76
N ASN A 26 6.83 -11.80 -6.55
CA ASN A 26 8.15 -11.37 -6.09
C ASN A 26 8.38 -9.86 -6.29
N LYS A 27 7.39 -9.04 -5.92
CA LYS A 27 7.45 -7.57 -5.93
C LYS A 27 7.08 -7.02 -4.56
N HIS A 28 7.50 -5.78 -4.30
CA HIS A 28 7.11 -5.04 -3.11
C HIS A 28 5.77 -4.32 -3.32
N MET A 29 4.90 -4.35 -2.31
CA MET A 29 3.72 -3.49 -2.26
C MET A 29 4.14 -2.08 -1.83
N ILE A 30 3.85 -1.09 -2.68
CA ILE A 30 4.11 0.32 -2.41
C ILE A 30 2.80 1.09 -2.55
N TYR A 31 2.41 1.80 -1.50
CA TYR A 31 1.37 2.81 -1.52
C TYR A 31 1.97 4.18 -1.83
N ALA A 32 1.36 4.89 -2.76
CA ALA A 32 1.66 6.28 -3.06
C ALA A 32 0.48 7.11 -2.54
N ILE A 33 0.70 7.84 -1.45
CA ILE A 33 -0.31 8.70 -0.84
C ILE A 33 -0.17 10.09 -1.43
N VAL A 34 -1.24 10.58 -2.04
CA VAL A 34 -1.35 11.94 -2.57
C VAL A 34 -2.07 12.80 -1.54
N ASP A 35 -1.45 13.87 -1.10
CA ASP A 35 -2.09 14.84 -0.21
C ASP A 35 -2.93 15.87 -0.98
N GLY A 36 -3.62 16.75 -0.25
CA GLY A 36 -4.44 17.81 -0.83
C GLY A 36 -3.65 18.89 -1.59
N GLU A 37 -2.34 18.99 -1.37
CA GLU A 37 -1.45 20.00 -1.97
C GLU A 37 -0.71 19.45 -3.21
N GLY A 38 -0.80 18.14 -3.46
CA GLY A 38 -0.26 17.46 -4.63
C GLY A 38 1.08 16.76 -4.40
N ASP A 39 1.60 16.78 -3.16
CA ASP A 39 2.80 16.04 -2.81
C ASP A 39 2.49 14.54 -2.66
N ILE A 40 3.50 13.71 -2.96
CA ILE A 40 3.37 12.25 -2.98
C ILE A 40 4.33 11.63 -1.97
N THR A 41 3.77 10.90 -1.01
CA THR A 41 4.54 10.10 -0.04
C THR A 41 4.43 8.61 -0.35
N TYR A 42 5.58 7.92 -0.43
CA TYR A 42 5.63 6.49 -0.72
C TYR A 42 5.85 5.65 0.54
N TYR A 43 4.98 4.68 0.77
CA TYR A 43 5.11 3.68 1.84
C TYR A 43 5.23 2.28 1.25
N GLN A 44 6.30 1.57 1.62
CA GLN A 44 6.36 0.12 1.41
C GLN A 44 5.73 -0.59 2.59
N ILE A 45 4.82 -1.52 2.32
CA ILE A 45 4.15 -2.32 3.35
C ILE A 45 4.46 -3.79 3.08
N ASP A 46 4.89 -4.50 4.12
CA ASP A 46 5.19 -5.92 4.04
C ASP A 46 4.68 -6.67 5.28
N ARG A 47 4.54 -7.99 5.14
CA ARG A 47 4.20 -8.88 6.25
C ARG A 47 5.47 -9.22 7.03
N VAL A 48 5.50 -8.83 8.31
CA VAL A 48 6.55 -9.27 9.24
C VAL A 48 6.26 -10.69 9.73
N LYS A 49 7.28 -11.55 9.71
CA LYS A 49 7.26 -12.85 10.40
C LYS A 49 7.82 -12.65 11.81
N LEU A 50 7.10 -13.12 12.82
CA LEU A 50 7.55 -13.18 14.21
C LEU A 50 8.50 -14.37 14.40
#